data_AF-A0AA47I682-F1
#
_entry.id   AF-A0AA47I682-F1
#
_cell.length_a   1.000
_cell.length_b   1.000
_cell.length_c   1.000
_cell.angle_alpha   90.00
_cell.angle_beta   90.00
_cell.angle_gamma   90.00
#
_symmetry.space_group_name_H-M   'P 1'
#
loop_
_entity.id
_entity.type
_entity.pdbx_description
1 polymer ?
#
loop_
_entity_poly.entity_id
_entity_poly.type
_entity_poly.pdbx_seq_one_letter_code
_entity_poly.pdbx_strand_id
1 'polypeptide(L)'
;MATVKHQIVDCDECKNKFKLKPSILKTEKVGEEVERTYFKCPKCKHKFIVVYKDKEFNNNLIEIDNIRKKATKVSANNEELKELINSQNKLHERNLEISGMYKKIYGA
;
A
#
# COMPACT_ATOMS: atom_id res chain seq x y z
N MET A 1 1.87 -11.08 -23.67
CA MET A 1 0.86 -10.17 -23.09
C MET A 1 0.70 -10.55 -21.62
N ALA A 2 1.16 -9.72 -20.67
CA ALA A 2 1.08 -10.03 -19.25
C ALA A 2 -0.37 -9.93 -18.77
N THR A 3 -0.97 -11.06 -18.38
CA THR A 3 -2.31 -11.10 -17.80
C THR A 3 -2.28 -10.46 -16.41
N VAL A 4 -2.77 -9.22 -16.28
CA VAL A 4 -2.96 -8.57 -14.99
C VAL A 4 -3.95 -9.44 -14.18
N LYS A 5 -3.43 -10.17 -13.18
CA LYS A 5 -4.26 -10.96 -12.26
C LYS A 5 -5.18 -9.99 -11.52
N HIS A 6 -6.47 -10.03 -11.84
CA HIS A 6 -7.47 -9.20 -11.18
C HIS A 6 -7.82 -9.84 -9.84
N GLN A 7 -7.53 -9.16 -8.73
CA GLN A 7 -7.91 -9.63 -7.41
C GLN A 7 -9.43 -9.49 -7.24
N ILE A 8 -10.11 -10.60 -6.96
CA ILE A 8 -11.54 -10.58 -6.61
C ILE A 8 -11.62 -10.32 -5.11
N VAL A 9 -12.33 -9.27 -4.74
CA VAL A 9 -12.57 -8.90 -3.34
C VAL A 9 -14.05 -9.06 -3.03
N ASP A 10 -14.35 -9.49 -1.81
CA ASP A 10 -15.69 -9.51 -1.27
C ASP A 10 -15.94 -8.19 -0.52
N CYS A 11 -17.18 -7.72 -0.53
CA CYS A 11 -17.54 -6.48 0.16
C CYS A 11 -18.21 -6.85 1.48
N ASP A 12 -17.61 -6.49 2.62
CA ASP A 12 -18.17 -6.80 3.94
C ASP A 12 -19.62 -6.32 4.14
N GLU A 13 -19.99 -5.19 3.54
CA GLU A 13 -21.32 -4.60 3.68
C GLU A 13 -22.41 -5.33 2.91
N CYS A 14 -22.15 -5.66 1.63
CA CYS A 14 -23.18 -6.22 0.74
C CYS A 14 -22.90 -7.66 0.30
N LYS A 15 -21.80 -8.25 0.77
CA LYS A 15 -21.34 -9.62 0.48
C LYS A 15 -21.23 -9.96 -1.02
N ASN A 16 -21.06 -8.91 -1.84
CA ASN A 16 -20.94 -9.05 -3.27
C ASN A 16 -19.47 -9.07 -3.67
N LYS A 17 -19.12 -10.03 -4.53
CA LYS A 17 -17.79 -10.16 -5.10
C LYS A 17 -17.64 -9.22 -6.29
N PHE A 18 -16.52 -8.51 -6.35
CA PHE A 18 -16.18 -7.68 -7.50
C PHE A 18 -14.67 -7.71 -7.77
N LYS A 19 -14.29 -7.34 -8.99
CA LYS A 19 -12.89 -7.26 -9.39
C LYS A 19 -12.30 -5.94 -8.90
N LEU A 20 -11.33 -5.99 -8.01
CA LEU A 20 -10.56 -4.82 -7.59
C LEU A 20 -9.60 -4.44 -8.73
N LYS A 21 -9.99 -3.43 -9.50
CA LYS A 21 -9.17 -2.86 -10.59
C LYS A 21 -8.40 -1.64 -10.07
N PRO A 22 -7.20 -1.35 -10.58
CA PRO A 22 -6.50 -0.11 -10.25
C PRO A 22 -7.34 1.14 -10.57
N SER A 23 -8.19 1.08 -11.61
CA SER A 23 -9.08 2.18 -11.99
C SER A 23 -10.18 2.52 -10.98
N ILE A 24 -10.51 1.64 -10.03
CA ILE A 24 -11.51 1.93 -8.98
C ILE A 24 -10.87 2.49 -7.70
N LEU A 25 -9.55 2.38 -7.57
CA LEU A 25 -8.80 3.03 -6.50
C LEU A 25 -8.73 4.51 -6.80
N LYS A 26 -9.05 5.31 -5.79
CA LYS A 26 -8.98 6.77 -5.84
C LYS A 26 -8.08 7.24 -4.71
N THR A 27 -7.27 8.25 -5.00
CA THR A 27 -6.46 8.93 -4.01
C THR A 27 -7.02 10.34 -3.82
N GLU A 28 -7.13 10.78 -2.57
CA GLU A 28 -7.52 12.15 -2.24
C GLU A 28 -6.65 12.65 -1.08
N LYS A 29 -6.42 13.97 -1.04
CA LYS A 29 -5.75 14.63 0.07
C LYS A 29 -6.73 14.78 1.24
N VAL A 30 -6.30 14.44 2.45
CA VAL A 30 -7.08 14.60 3.69
C VAL A 30 -6.47 15.60 4.66
N GLY A 31 -5.23 16.01 4.44
CA GLY A 31 -4.55 17.06 5.17
C GLY A 31 -3.55 17.77 4.27
N GLU A 32 -2.72 18.63 4.85
CA GLU A 32 -1.70 19.40 4.10
C GLU A 32 -0.71 18.48 3.37
N GLU A 33 -0.25 17.43 4.05
CA GLU A 33 0.76 16.49 3.52
C GLU A 33 0.32 15.02 3.54
N VAL A 34 -0.98 14.76 3.76
CA VAL A 34 -1.51 13.39 3.91
C VAL A 34 -2.52 13.07 2.81
N GLU A 35 -2.28 11.95 2.14
CA GLU A 35 -3.13 11.38 1.11
C GLU A 35 -3.75 10.07 1.61
N ARG A 36 -5.01 9.83 1.29
CA ARG A 36 -5.66 8.53 1.50
C ARG A 36 -6.01 7.91 0.17
N THR A 37 -5.74 6.62 0.03
CA THR A 37 -6.24 5.81 -1.07
C THR A 37 -7.45 5.02 -0.59
N TYR A 38 -8.53 5.05 -1.37
CA TYR A 38 -9.79 4.39 -1.06
C TYR A 38 -10.42 3.82 -2.33
N PHE A 39 -11.36 2.89 -2.17
CA PHE A 39 -12.27 2.50 -3.25
C PHE A 39 -13.71 2.54 -2.75
N LYS A 40 -14.65 2.58 -3.69
CA LYS A 40 -16.07 2.42 -3.38
C LYS A 40 -16.55 1.10 -3.95
N CYS A 41 -17.31 0.33 -3.16
CA CYS A 41 -17.93 -0.87 -3.68
C CYS A 41 -18.88 -0.51 -4.85
N PRO A 42 -18.80 -1.18 -6.01
CA PRO A 42 -19.64 -0.85 -7.16
C PRO A 42 -21.13 -1.14 -6.93
N LYS A 43 -21.47 -1.95 -5.92
CA LYS A 43 -22.85 -2.35 -5.61
C LYS A 43 -23.48 -1.46 -4.53
N CYS A 44 -22.90 -1.40 -3.34
CA CYS A 44 -23.45 -0.61 -2.23
C CYS A 44 -22.87 0.80 -2.12
N LYS A 45 -21.86 1.16 -2.93
CA LYS A 45 -21.16 2.46 -2.91
C LYS A 45 -20.44 2.78 -1.59
N HIS A 46 -20.36 1.82 -0.66
CA HIS A 46 -19.61 1.96 0.59
C HIS A 46 -18.14 2.26 0.32
N LYS A 47 -17.57 3.20 1.08
CA LYS A 47 -16.21 3.69 0.92
C LYS A 47 -15.27 2.88 1.82
N PHE A 48 -14.33 2.16 1.22
CA PHE A 48 -13.29 1.42 1.93
C PHE A 48 -11.97 2.15 1.80
N ILE A 49 -11.34 2.46 2.92
CA ILE A 49 -10.01 3.07 2.95
C ILE A 49 -8.96 1.96 2.89
N VAL A 50 -8.02 2.09 1.95
CA VAL A 50 -6.95 1.11 1.72
C VAL A 50 -5.72 1.48 2.54
N VAL A 51 -5.26 2.73 2.43
CA VAL A 51 -4.01 3.18 3.07
C VAL A 51 -4.00 4.70 3.18
N TYR A 52 -3.32 5.20 4.21
CA TYR A 52 -2.92 6.60 4.33
C TYR A 52 -1.43 6.72 4.10
N LYS A 53 -1.03 7.74 3.36
CA LYS A 53 0.35 8.01 2.98
C LYS A 53 0.65 9.47 3.24
N ASP A 54 1.75 9.71 3.92
CA ASP A 54 2.33 11.04 4.07
C ASP A 54 3.65 11.13 3.29
N LYS A 55 4.36 12.24 3.50
CA LYS A 55 5.68 12.45 2.92
C LYS A 55 6.69 11.36 3.34
N GLU A 56 6.69 10.97 4.62
CA GLU A 56 7.58 9.91 5.11
C GLU A 56 7.28 8.56 4.43
N PHE A 57 6.01 8.18 4.34
CA PHE A 57 5.58 6.95 3.67
C PHE A 57 6.06 6.91 2.21
N ASN A 58 5.89 8.02 1.48
CA ASN A 58 6.30 8.11 0.08
C ASN A 58 7.83 8.01 -0.06
N ASN A 59 8.60 8.63 0.83
CA ASN A 59 10.06 8.49 0.85
C ASN A 59 10.47 7.03 1.13
N ASN A 60 9.81 6.38 2.09
CA ASN A 60 10.07 4.98 2.41
C ASN A 60 9.78 4.06 1.21
N LEU A 61 8.74 4.34 0.41
CA LEU A 61 8.48 3.59 -0.82
C LEU A 61 9.61 3.72 -1.85
N ILE A 62 10.18 4.91 -2.00
CA ILE A 62 11.34 5.16 -2.88
C ILE A 62 12.54 4.35 -2.40
N GLU A 63 12.81 4.37 -1.09
CA GLU A 63 13.91 3.60 -0.51
C GLU A 63 13.71 2.09 -0.63
N ILE A 64 12.48 1.60 -0.44
CA ILE A 64 12.14 0.19 -0.68
C ILE A 64 12.42 -0.20 -2.14
N ASP A 65 12.08 0.65 -3.11
CA ASP A 65 12.39 0.40 -4.53
C ASP A 65 13.89 0.38 -4.79
N ASN A 66 14.65 1.32 -4.20
CA ASN A 66 16.10 1.35 -4.28
C ASN A 66 16.73 0.08 -3.67
N ILE A 67 16.25 -0.37 -2.51
CA ILE A 67 16.69 -1.59 -1.84
C ILE A 67 16.39 -2.81 -2.72
N ARG A 68 15.20 -2.89 -3.34
CA ARG A 68 14.86 -3.99 -4.27
C ARG A 68 15.81 -4.03 -5.46
N LYS A 69 16.09 -2.87 -6.07
CA LYS A 69 17.07 -2.76 -7.17
C LYS A 69 18.46 -3.23 -6.75
N LYS A 70 18.93 -2.85 -5.56
CA LYS A 70 20.21 -3.34 -5.00
C LYS A 70 20.16 -4.85 -4.79
N ALA A 71 19.12 -5.37 -4.14
CA ALA A 71 18.95 -6.79 -3.86
C ALA A 71 18.97 -7.67 -5.13
N THR A 72 18.43 -7.18 -6.27
CA THR A 72 18.50 -7.93 -7.54
C THR A 72 19.92 -8.09 -8.11
N LYS A 73 20.87 -7.26 -7.67
CA LYS A 73 22.28 -7.31 -8.11
C LYS A 73 23.16 -8.16 -7.18
N VAL A 74 22.63 -8.58 -6.04
CA VAL A 74 23.37 -9.27 -4.99
C VAL A 74 23.04 -10.77 -5.04
N SER A 75 24.05 -11.62 -4.86
CA SER A 75 23.86 -13.08 -4.78
C SER A 75 22.99 -13.48 -3.59
N ALA A 76 22.16 -14.52 -3.78
CA ALA A 76 21.13 -14.96 -2.82
C ALA A 76 21.65 -15.34 -1.39
N ASN A 77 22.95 -15.56 -1.22
CA ASN A 77 23.58 -15.98 0.04
C ASN A 77 24.54 -14.92 0.61
N ASN A 78 24.42 -13.65 0.21
CA ASN A 78 25.25 -12.57 0.74
C ASN A 78 24.68 -12.01 2.06
N GLU A 79 25.57 -11.70 3.02
CA GLU A 79 25.24 -10.95 4.24
C GLU A 79 24.59 -9.60 3.92
N GLU A 80 25.08 -8.92 2.88
CA GLU A 80 24.51 -7.66 2.39
C GLU A 80 23.03 -7.81 1.99
N LEU A 81 22.64 -8.94 1.40
CA LEU A 81 21.25 -9.20 1.05
C LEU A 81 20.35 -9.30 2.28
N LYS A 82 20.85 -9.92 3.37
CA LYS A 82 20.10 -10.02 4.63
C LYS A 82 19.90 -8.63 5.25
N GLU A 83 20.90 -7.78 5.22
CA GLU A 83 20.80 -6.39 5.70
C GLU A 83 19.80 -5.57 4.87
N LEU A 84 19.83 -5.70 3.54
CA LEU A 84 18.88 -5.06 2.65
C LEU A 84 17.44 -5.51 2.93
N ILE A 85 17.20 -6.80 3.11
CA ILE A 85 15.87 -7.33 3.47
C ILE A 85 15.42 -6.79 4.83
N ASN A 86 16.31 -6.77 5.83
CA ASN A 86 16.00 -6.23 7.15
C ASN A 86 15.63 -4.74 7.09
N SER A 87 16.38 -3.94 6.32
CA SER A 87 16.08 -2.53 6.09
C SER A 87 14.72 -2.33 5.40
N GLN A 88 14.43 -3.13 4.36
CA GLN A 88 13.13 -3.13 3.70
C GLN A 88 11.98 -3.45 4.67
N ASN A 89 12.15 -4.44 5.54
CA ASN A 89 11.12 -4.83 6.51
C ASN A 89 10.84 -3.68 7.50
N LYS A 90 11.89 -3.03 8.03
CA LYS A 90 11.75 -1.87 8.92
C LYS A 90 10.97 -0.72 8.27
N LEU A 91 11.27 -0.42 7.00
CA LEU A 91 10.54 0.62 6.25
C LEU A 91 9.07 0.21 6.02
N HIS A 92 8.81 -1.06 5.76
CA HIS A 92 7.45 -1.57 5.65
C HIS A 92 6.68 -1.48 6.97
N GLU A 93 7.29 -1.87 8.08
CA GLU A 93 6.70 -1.75 9.43
C GLU A 93 6.39 -0.28 9.74
N ARG A 94 7.34 0.62 9.50
CA ARG A 94 7.14 2.06 9.70
C ARG A 94 5.97 2.62 8.88
N ASN A 95 5.85 2.19 7.63
CA ASN A 95 4.74 2.57 6.76
C ASN A 95 3.38 2.05 7.30
N LEU A 96 3.34 0.86 7.88
CA LEU A 96 2.13 0.34 8.54
C LEU A 96 1.77 1.17 9.77
N GLU A 97 2.76 1.57 10.57
CA GLU A 97 2.54 2.45 11.73
C GLU A 97 1.97 3.81 11.31
N ILE A 98 2.57 4.46 10.31
CA ILE A 98 2.10 5.72 9.74
C ILE A 98 0.64 5.61 9.29
N SER A 99 0.34 4.61 8.46
CA SER A 99 -1.03 4.43 7.97
C SER A 99 -2.00 4.11 9.10
N GLY A 100 -1.56 3.38 10.14
CA GLY A 100 -2.35 3.07 11.33
C GLY A 100 -2.66 4.30 12.17
N MET A 101 -1.69 5.20 12.34
CA MET A 101 -1.86 6.47 13.05
C MET A 101 -2.90 7.34 12.34
N TYR A 102 -2.77 7.54 11.02
CA TYR A 102 -3.73 8.35 10.26
C TYR A 102 -5.11 7.71 10.15
N LYS A 103 -5.20 6.37 10.16
CA LYS A 103 -6.49 5.69 10.26
C LYS A 103 -7.21 6.00 11.57
N LYS A 104 -6.51 6.20 12.69
CA LYS A 104 -7.14 6.60 13.96
C LYS A 104 -7.62 8.05 13.94
N ILE A 105 -6.94 8.92 13.20
CA ILE A 105 -7.26 10.36 13.12
C ILE A 105 -8.38 10.63 12.11
N TYR A 106 -8.28 10.02 10.93
CA TYR A 106 -9.15 10.30 9.77
C TYR A 106 -10.07 9.13 9.40
N GLY A 107 -10.00 8.00 10.10
CA GLY A 107 -10.91 6.88 9.93
C GLY A 107 -12.18 7.14 10.71
N ALA A 108 -13.12 7.82 10.05
CA ALA A 108 -14.52 7.88 10.47
C ALA A 108 -15.25 6.59 10.06
#